data_AF-A0A846DNM3-F1
#
_entry.id   AF-A0A846DNM3-F1
#
_cell.length_a   1.000
_cell.length_b   1.000
_cell.length_c   1.000
_cell.angle_alpha   90.00
_cell.angle_beta   90.00
_cell.angle_gamma   90.00
#
_symmetry.space_group_name_H-M   'P 1'
#
loop_
_entity.id
_entity.type
_entity.pdbx_description
1 polymer ?
#
loop_
_entity_poly.entity_id
_entity_poly.type
_entity_poly.pdbx_seq_one_letter_code
_entity_poly.pdbx_strand_id
1 'polypeptide(L)' 'MKDKKLIVRVTEFEKKQLKQEADRRGMTPSELVRSFIARLPIPGDSV' A
#
# COMPACT_ATOMS: atom_id res chain seq x y z
N MET A 1 -13.64 2.10 -9.35
CA MET A 1 -12.86 3.28 -8.90
C MET A 1 -12.24 2.99 -7.54
N LYS A 2 -11.13 3.64 -7.18
CA LYS A 2 -10.48 3.47 -5.86
C LYS A 2 -10.95 4.62 -4.95
N ASP A 3 -12.08 4.45 -4.28
CA ASP A 3 -12.82 5.50 -3.57
C ASP A 3 -12.65 5.48 -2.03
N LYS A 4 -12.19 4.37 -1.46
CA LYS A 4 -11.94 4.25 -0.01
C LYS A 4 -10.56 4.77 0.38
N LYS A 5 -10.48 5.49 1.50
CA LYS A 5 -9.24 6.05 2.05
C LYS A 5 -8.69 5.15 3.15
N LEU A 6 -7.43 4.75 3.02
CA LEU A 6 -6.65 4.10 4.09
C LEU A 6 -5.68 5.13 4.68
N ILE A 7 -5.75 5.36 5.99
CA ILE A 7 -4.83 6.24 6.72
C ILE A 7 -4.03 5.37 7.68
N VAL A 8 -2.70 5.37 7.52
CA VAL A 8 -1.79 4.64 8.40
C VAL A 8 -0.81 5.66 8.99
N ARG A 9 -0.65 5.65 10.32
CA ARG A 9 0.40 6.43 10.97
C ARG A 9 1.71 5.66 10.82
N VAL A 10 2.73 6.35 10.34
CA VAL A 10 4.08 5.82 10.13
C VAL A 10 5.10 6.84 10.60
N THR A 11 6.28 6.38 10.95
CA THR A 11 7.44 7.21 11.20
C THR A 11 7.97 7.81 9.89
N GLU A 12 8.78 8.87 10.00
CA GLU A 12 9.45 9.44 8.83
C GLU A 12 10.44 8.46 8.17
N PHE A 13 11.00 7.53 8.96
CA PHE A 13 11.87 6.48 8.44
C PHE A 13 11.11 5.52 7.52
N GLU A 14 9.98 4.96 7.99
CA GLU A 14 9.14 4.05 7.21
C GLU A 14 8.59 4.73 5.95
N LYS A 15 8.22 6.01 6.06
CA LYS A 15 7.77 6.80 4.89
C LYS A 15 8.86 6.95 3.84
N LYS A 16 10.11 7.18 4.24
CA LYS A 16 11.26 7.23 3.31
C LYS A 16 11.53 5.86 2.67
N GLN A 17 11.50 4.79 3.46
CA GLN A 17 11.65 3.43 2.94
C GLN A 17 10.57 3.10 1.89
N LEU A 18 9.31 3.44 2.19
CA LEU A 18 8.20 3.23 1.27
C LEU A 18 8.40 3.99 -0.04
N LYS A 19 8.86 5.25 0.04
CA LYS A 19 9.16 6.05 -1.16
C LYS A 19 10.29 5.44 -1.98
N GLN A 20 11.41 5.08 -1.36
CA GLN A 20 12.56 4.50 -2.08
C GLN A 20 12.17 3.21 -2.81
N GLU A 21 11.41 2.33 -2.16
CA GLU A 21 10.96 1.08 -2.78
C GLU A 21 9.95 1.32 -3.90
N ALA A 22 9.09 2.33 -3.75
CA ALA A 22 8.14 2.72 -4.78
C ALA A 22 8.87 3.28 -6.01
N ASP A 23 9.83 4.18 -5.80
CA ASP A 23 10.68 4.77 -6.85
C ASP A 23 11.47 3.66 -7.58
N ARG A 24 12.06 2.70 -6.85
CA ARG A 24 12.80 1.56 -7.43
C ARG A 24 11.93 0.70 -8.36
N ARG A 25 10.63 0.60 -8.07
CA ARG A 25 9.66 -0.19 -8.87
C ARG A 25 8.93 0.65 -9.92
N GLY A 26 9.21 1.95 -10.03
CA GLY A 26 8.49 2.85 -10.94
C GLY A 26 7.01 3.04 -10.57
N MET A 27 6.69 2.96 -9.27
CA MET A 27 5.34 3.03 -8.72
C MET A 27 5.21 4.19 -7.74
N THR A 28 3.99 4.67 -7.51
CA THR A 28 3.70 5.55 -6.38
C THR A 28 3.65 4.77 -5.06
N PRO A 29 3.88 5.40 -3.90
CA PRO A 29 3.72 4.76 -2.59
C PRO A 29 2.35 4.10 -2.41
N SER A 30 1.28 4.74 -2.90
CA SER A 30 -0.08 4.18 -2.84
C SER A 30 -0.25 2.93 -3.73
N GLU A 31 0.43 2.87 -4.87
CA GLU A 31 0.43 1.67 -5.72
C GLU A 31 1.21 0.54 -5.10
N LEU A 32 2.36 0.84 -4.49
CA LEU A 32 3.15 -0.15 -3.76
C LEU A 32 2.33 -0.78 -2.62
N VAL A 33 1.67 0.04 -1.79
CA VAL A 33 0.77 -0.45 -0.72
C VAL A 33 -0.35 -1.31 -1.32
N ARG A 34 -0.98 -0.87 -2.41
CA ARG A 34 -2.02 -1.68 -3.09
C ARG A 34 -1.47 -2.97 -3.67
N SER A 35 -0.23 -2.99 -4.16
CA SER A 35 0.42 -4.21 -4.67
C SER A 35 0.66 -5.24 -3.57
N PHE A 36 0.92 -4.78 -2.34
CA PHE A 36 1.00 -5.66 -1.18
C PHE A 36 -0.38 -6.18 -0.78
N ILE A 37 -1.40 -5.31 -0.72
CA ILE A 37 -2.79 -5.70 -0.41
C ILE A 37 -3.30 -6.73 -1.44
N ALA A 38 -2.96 -6.57 -2.71
CA ALA A 38 -3.38 -7.48 -3.78
C ALA A 38 -2.80 -8.91 -3.66
N ARG A 39 -1.79 -9.13 -2.82
CA ARG A 39 -1.23 -10.46 -2.52
C ARG A 39 -1.93 -11.14 -1.35
N LEU A 40 -2.77 -10.42 -0.62
CA LEU A 40 -3.55 -11.00 0.47
C LEU A 40 -4.65 -11.91 -0.12
N PRO A 41 -5.10 -12.93 0.63
CA PRO A 41 -6.22 -13.76 0.21
C PRO A 41 -7.45 -12.91 -0.15
N ILE A 42 -8.26 -13.41 -1.08
CA ILE A 42 -9.56 -12.82 -1.36
C ILE A 42 -10.34 -12.80 -0.04
N PRO A 43 -10.89 -11.64 0.38
CA PRO A 43 -11.73 -11.58 1.56
C PRO A 43 -12.85 -12.61 1.41
N GLY A 44 -12.89 -13.60 2.30
CA GLY A 44 -14.07 -14.46 2.39
C GLY A 44 -15.25 -13.61 2.81
N ASP A 45 -16.40 -13.80 2.18
CA ASP A 45 -17.66 -13.28 2.72
C ASP A 45 -17.87 -13.95 4.08
N SER A 46 -17.39 -13.29 5.13
CA SER A 46 -17.78 -13.63 6.49
C SER A 46 -19.22 -13.13 6.63
N VAL A 47 -20.16 -13.99 6.25
CA VAL A 47 -21.56 -13.90 6.69
C VAL A 47 -21.68 -14.62 8.01
#